data_AF-A0A7C5X1Y4-F1
#
_entry.id   AF-A0A7C5X1Y4-F1
#
_cell.length_a   1.000
_cell.length_b   1.000
_cell.length_c   1.000
_cell.angle_alpha   90.00
_cell.angle_beta   90.00
_cell.angle_gamma   90.00
#
_symmetry.space_group_name_H-M   'P 1'
#
loop_
_entity.id
_entity.type
_entity.pdbx_description
1 polymer ?
#
loop_
_entity_poly.entity_id
_entity_poly.type
_entity_poly.pdbx_seq_one_letter_code
_entity_poly.pdbx_strand_id
1 'polypeptide(L)'
;MFSSKMDLEKLRNEAKTVLSVTAAIGLLTIVLGIASGNHRGQFLCLTLGLIVVFFSTVELVRSLKGADVRSIGIPYIQGLWVSASMGLGYVVTSPAPYFQLPPLFSAMLFIIGWVLLGLGVYRLLSVSRRTGLPLAI
;
A
#
# COMPACT_ATOMS: atom_id res chain seq x y z
N MET A 1 -22.79 -3.82 19.00
CA MET A 1 -22.48 -5.24 19.17
C MET A 1 -21.95 -5.76 17.83
N PHE A 2 -20.64 -5.68 17.59
CA PHE A 2 -20.06 -6.00 16.28
C PHE A 2 -19.78 -7.51 16.23
N SER A 3 -20.37 -8.19 15.23
CA SER A 3 -20.26 -9.63 15.03
C SER A 3 -18.84 -10.00 14.58
N SER A 4 -17.99 -10.37 15.54
CA SER A 4 -16.63 -10.85 15.32
C SER A 4 -16.66 -12.31 14.84
N LYS A 5 -16.80 -12.52 13.53
CA LYS A 5 -16.61 -13.84 12.89
C LYS A 5 -15.21 -14.05 12.31
N MET A 6 -14.28 -13.13 12.55
CA MET A 6 -12.91 -13.26 12.05
C MET A 6 -11.98 -13.66 13.19
N ASP A 7 -11.37 -14.82 13.00
CA ASP A 7 -10.30 -15.32 13.85
C ASP A 7 -9.11 -14.35 13.83
N LEU A 8 -8.58 -14.03 15.01
CA LEU A 8 -7.46 -13.11 15.21
C LEU A 8 -6.24 -13.53 14.39
N GLU A 9 -5.97 -14.84 14.33
CA GLU A 9 -4.84 -15.36 13.56
C GLU A 9 -5.04 -15.16 12.05
N LYS A 10 -6.27 -15.31 11.56
CA LYS A 10 -6.58 -15.07 10.15
C LYS A 10 -6.38 -13.60 9.78
N LEU A 11 -6.83 -12.67 10.63
CA LEU A 11 -6.61 -11.24 10.41
C LEU A 11 -5.11 -10.90 10.43
N ARG A 12 -4.35 -11.45 11.39
CA ARG A 12 -2.91 -11.23 11.50
C ARG A 12 -2.17 -11.74 10.27
N ASN A 13 -2.52 -12.94 9.80
CA ASN A 13 -1.91 -13.52 8.60
C ASN A 13 -2.28 -12.73 7.34
N GLU A 14 -3.53 -12.27 7.22
CA GLU A 14 -3.95 -11.42 6.11
C GLU A 14 -3.20 -10.08 6.11
N ALA A 15 -3.11 -9.41 7.25
CA ALA A 15 -2.35 -8.17 7.41
C ALA A 15 -0.86 -8.39 7.07
N LYS A 16 -0.28 -9.49 7.57
CA LYS A 16 1.11 -9.87 7.27
C LYS A 16 1.34 -10.02 5.77
N THR A 17 0.51 -10.81 5.09
CA THR A 17 0.66 -11.05 3.66
C THR A 17 0.47 -9.76 2.88
N VAL A 18 -0.62 -9.02 3.12
CA VAL A 18 -0.94 -7.84 2.32
C VAL A 18 0.07 -6.72 2.53
N LEU A 19 0.46 -6.41 3.77
CA LEU A 19 1.44 -5.36 4.04
C LEU A 19 2.86 -5.72 3.56
N SER A 20 3.21 -7.01 3.58
CA SER A 20 4.49 -7.46 3.00
C SER A 20 4.50 -7.32 1.47
N VAL A 21 3.38 -7.62 0.80
CA VAL A 21 3.22 -7.43 -0.65
C VAL A 21 3.27 -5.95 -1.02
N THR A 22 2.58 -5.06 -0.28
CA THR A 22 2.65 -3.61 -0.55
C THR A 22 4.06 -3.07 -0.35
N ALA A 23 4.77 -3.51 0.69
CA ALA A 23 6.17 -3.15 0.90
C ALA A 23 7.06 -3.63 -0.26
N ALA A 24 6.89 -4.87 -0.73
CA ALA A 24 7.64 -5.40 -1.86
C ALA A 24 7.37 -4.63 -3.17
N ILE A 25 6.11 -4.25 -3.41
CA ILE A 25 5.74 -3.39 -4.54
C ILE A 25 6.41 -2.01 -4.39
N GLY A 26 6.43 -1.44 -3.19
CA GLY A 26 7.15 -0.19 -2.92
C GLY A 26 8.64 -0.27 -3.29
N LEU A 27 9.32 -1.35 -2.89
CA LEU A 27 10.72 -1.61 -3.29
C LEU A 27 10.86 -1.74 -4.81
N LEU A 28 9.95 -2.45 -5.47
CA LEU A 28 9.94 -2.57 -6.93
C LEU A 28 9.82 -1.22 -7.61
N THR A 29 8.97 -0.31 -7.12
CA THR A 29 8.84 1.03 -7.69
C THR A 29 10.13 1.83 -7.57
N ILE A 30 10.88 1.70 -6.47
CA ILE A 30 12.19 2.34 -6.30
C ILE A 30 13.19 1.82 -7.34
N VAL A 31 13.24 0.50 -7.54
CA VAL A 31 14.12 -0.12 -8.55
C VAL A 31 13.76 0.36 -9.96
N LEU A 32 12.47 0.43 -10.30
CA LEU A 32 12.01 0.95 -11.60
C LEU A 32 12.39 2.44 -11.77
N GLY A 33 12.29 3.24 -10.71
CA GLY A 33 12.72 4.63 -10.72
C GLY A 33 14.20 4.80 -11.04
N ILE A 34 15.07 4.01 -10.38
CA ILE A 34 16.52 4.00 -10.64
C ILE A 34 16.80 3.52 -12.07
N ALA A 35 16.15 2.44 -12.51
CA ALA A 35 16.33 1.88 -13.84
C ALA A 35 15.83 2.79 -14.98
N SER A 36 14.90 3.72 -14.69
CA SER A 36 14.37 4.66 -15.68
C SER A 36 15.41 5.67 -16.19
N GLY A 37 16.51 5.88 -15.45
CA GLY A 37 17.59 6.80 -15.81
C GLY A 37 17.22 8.29 -15.77
N ASN A 38 15.98 8.65 -15.37
CA ASN A 38 15.54 10.04 -15.30
C ASN A 38 15.44 10.53 -13.85
N HIS A 39 16.15 11.60 -13.50
CA HIS A 39 16.17 12.14 -12.13
C HIS A 39 14.78 12.53 -11.59
N ARG A 40 13.87 13.04 -12.44
CA ARG A 40 12.52 13.43 -12.00
C ARG A 40 11.64 12.21 -11.75
N GLY A 41 11.65 11.24 -12.66
CA GLY A 41 10.99 9.96 -12.48
C GLY A 41 11.53 9.16 -11.30
N GLN A 42 12.86 9.20 -11.10
CA GLN A 42 13.53 8.60 -9.96
C GLN A 42 13.10 9.26 -8.64
N PHE A 43 13.02 10.60 -8.60
CA PHE A 43 12.52 11.32 -7.42
C PHE A 43 11.09 10.90 -7.06
N LEU A 44 10.20 10.85 -8.05
CA LEU A 44 8.82 10.38 -7.86
C LEU A 44 8.78 8.96 -7.22
N CYS A 45 9.53 8.03 -7.82
CA CYS A 45 9.56 6.64 -7.37
C CYS A 45 10.21 6.47 -6.00
N LEU A 46 11.25 7.27 -5.70
CA LEU A 46 11.87 7.29 -4.38
C LEU A 46 10.91 7.83 -3.34
N THR A 47 10.26 8.97 -3.59
CA THR A 47 9.34 9.57 -2.63
C THR A 47 8.16 8.65 -2.34
N LEU A 48 7.42 8.25 -3.37
CA LEU A 48 6.22 7.41 -3.19
C LEU A 48 6.61 5.99 -2.74
N GLY A 49 7.66 5.41 -3.32
CA GLY A 49 8.14 4.08 -2.97
C GLY A 49 8.63 3.99 -1.53
N LEU A 50 9.41 4.96 -1.04
CA LEU A 50 9.88 4.98 0.34
C LEU A 50 8.72 5.17 1.33
N ILE A 51 7.73 6.01 1.01
CA ILE A 51 6.52 6.14 1.84
C ILE A 51 5.80 4.80 1.94
N VAL A 52 5.57 4.10 0.82
CA VAL A 52 4.91 2.79 0.82
C VAL A 52 5.70 1.78 1.65
N VAL A 53 7.02 1.67 1.44
CA VAL A 53 7.88 0.72 2.15
C VAL A 53 7.89 1.01 3.65
N PHE A 54 8.13 2.27 4.03
CA PHE A 54 8.24 2.67 5.43
C PHE A 54 6.94 2.41 6.18
N PHE A 55 5.81 2.94 5.69
CA PHE A 55 4.53 2.77 6.37
C PHE A 55 4.05 1.32 6.35
N SER A 56 4.18 0.60 5.23
CA SER A 56 3.78 -0.81 5.19
C SER A 56 4.58 -1.65 6.20
N THR A 57 5.88 -1.37 6.36
CA THR A 57 6.74 -2.09 7.31
C THR A 57 6.43 -1.72 8.76
N VAL A 58 6.23 -0.43 9.06
CA VAL A 58 5.86 0.02 10.41
C VAL A 58 4.52 -0.56 10.82
N GLU A 59 3.51 -0.46 9.95
CA GLU A 59 2.17 -0.98 10.23
C GLU A 59 2.14 -2.51 10.29
N LEU A 60 2.99 -3.19 9.52
CA LEU A 60 3.18 -4.64 9.63
C LEU A 60 3.66 -5.02 11.03
N VAL A 61 4.73 -4.37 11.53
CA VAL A 61 5.27 -4.64 12.86
C VAL A 61 4.23 -4.35 13.94
N ARG A 62 3.44 -3.28 13.79
CA ARG A 62 2.34 -2.93 14.71
C ARG A 62 1.23 -3.99 14.69
N SER A 63 0.78 -4.42 13.51
CA SER A 63 -0.22 -5.48 13.35
C SER A 63 0.23 -6.81 13.94
N LEU A 64 1.51 -7.17 13.82
CA LEU A 64 2.04 -8.42 14.36
C LEU A 64 2.08 -8.43 15.90
N LYS A 65 2.26 -7.28 16.53
CA LYS A 65 2.28 -7.11 17.99
C LYS A 65 0.88 -6.98 18.61
N GLY A 66 -0.17 -6.85 17.80
CA GLY A 66 -1.54 -6.67 18.30
C GLY A 66 -2.10 -7.92 18.98
N ALA A 67 -2.71 -7.74 20.15
CA ALA A 67 -3.33 -8.80 20.95
C ALA A 67 -4.84 -8.96 20.68
N ASP A 68 -5.46 -7.98 20.02
CA ASP A 68 -6.91 -7.90 19.82
C ASP A 68 -7.23 -7.37 18.41
N VAL A 69 -8.50 -7.49 18.00
CA VAL A 69 -8.92 -7.17 16.63
C VAL A 69 -8.64 -5.70 16.29
N ARG A 70 -8.76 -4.80 17.28
CA ARG A 70 -8.54 -3.37 17.07
C ARG A 70 -7.05 -3.05 16.95
N SER A 71 -6.19 -3.64 17.79
CA SER A 71 -4.74 -3.41 17.70
C SER A 71 -4.11 -4.00 16.44
N ILE A 72 -4.70 -5.01 15.82
CA ILE A 72 -4.25 -5.54 14.52
C ILE A 72 -4.87 -4.74 13.36
N GLY A 73 -6.17 -4.50 13.43
CA GLY A 73 -6.96 -3.93 12.34
C GLY A 73 -6.71 -2.44 12.10
N ILE A 74 -6.47 -1.65 13.16
CA ILE A 74 -6.15 -0.22 13.00
C ILE A 74 -4.85 -0.02 12.19
N PRO A 75 -3.71 -0.62 12.58
CA PRO A 75 -2.49 -0.55 11.79
C PRO A 75 -2.68 -1.05 10.36
N TYR A 76 -3.41 -2.15 10.19
CA TYR A 76 -3.67 -2.70 8.87
C TYR A 76 -4.44 -1.73 7.97
N ILE A 77 -5.50 -1.11 8.47
CA ILE A 77 -6.28 -0.09 7.76
C ILE A 77 -5.39 1.13 7.44
N GLN A 78 -4.55 1.58 8.37
CA GLN A 78 -3.61 2.69 8.13
C GLN A 78 -2.63 2.37 6.99
N GLY A 79 -2.03 1.18 6.99
CA GLY A 79 -1.12 0.75 5.92
C GLY A 79 -1.80 0.64 4.56
N LEU A 80 -3.06 0.18 4.52
CA LEU A 80 -3.85 0.12 3.30
C LEU A 80 -4.20 1.50 2.74
N TRP A 81 -4.52 2.47 3.61
CA TRP A 81 -4.79 3.86 3.18
C TRP A 81 -3.56 4.51 2.55
N VAL A 82 -2.39 4.34 3.17
CA VAL A 82 -1.14 4.86 2.61
C VAL A 82 -0.87 4.21 1.25
N SER A 83 -1.01 2.88 1.17
CA SER A 83 -0.80 2.14 -0.08
C SER A 83 -1.75 2.59 -1.20
N ALA A 84 -3.03 2.76 -0.90
CA ALA A 84 -4.03 3.25 -1.85
C ALA A 84 -3.73 4.69 -2.31
N SER A 85 -3.37 5.58 -1.37
CA SER A 85 -3.05 6.99 -1.68
C SER A 85 -1.81 7.11 -2.55
N MET A 86 -0.76 6.35 -2.25
CA MET A 86 0.46 6.35 -3.07
C MET A 86 0.20 5.66 -4.43
N GLY A 87 -0.64 4.64 -4.46
CA GLY A 87 -1.12 4.01 -5.71
C GLY A 87 -1.80 5.03 -6.63
N LEU A 88 -2.73 5.84 -6.10
CA LEU A 88 -3.33 6.95 -6.84
C LEU A 88 -2.30 7.98 -7.30
N GLY A 89 -1.30 8.27 -6.44
CA GLY A 89 -0.14 9.08 -6.80
C GLY A 89 0.51 8.59 -8.08
N TYR A 90 0.84 7.30 -8.17
CA TYR A 90 1.40 6.70 -9.39
C TYR A 90 0.46 6.77 -10.60
N VAL A 91 -0.84 6.52 -10.43
CA VAL A 91 -1.83 6.58 -11.52
C VAL A 91 -1.85 7.96 -12.17
N VAL A 92 -1.77 9.03 -11.37
CA VAL A 92 -1.86 10.41 -11.88
C VAL A 92 -0.50 10.93 -12.37
N THR A 93 0.58 10.59 -11.66
CA THR A 93 1.91 11.19 -11.91
C THR A 93 2.74 10.43 -12.94
N SER A 94 2.63 9.11 -13.03
CA SER A 94 3.43 8.32 -13.98
C SER A 94 3.23 8.68 -15.46
N PRO A 95 2.01 9.03 -15.96
CA PRO A 95 1.84 9.47 -17.34
C PRO A 95 2.15 10.96 -17.54
N ALA A 96 2.41 11.72 -16.47
CA ALA A 96 2.59 13.16 -16.59
C ALA A 96 3.92 13.49 -17.28
N PRO A 97 3.93 14.36 -18.33
CA PRO A 97 5.13 14.69 -19.09
C PRO A 97 6.27 15.29 -18.24
N TYR A 98 5.92 15.92 -17.11
CA TYR A 98 6.86 16.53 -16.18
C TYR A 98 7.95 15.57 -15.69
N PHE A 99 7.59 14.30 -15.42
CA PHE A 99 8.51 13.30 -14.88
C PHE A 99 9.40 12.65 -15.93
N GLN A 100 9.11 12.87 -17.22
CA GLN A 100 9.93 12.43 -18.35
C GLN A 100 10.33 10.94 -18.28
N LEU A 101 9.42 10.11 -17.76
CA LEU A 101 9.60 8.66 -17.69
C LEU A 101 9.54 8.08 -19.11
N PRO A 102 10.44 7.15 -19.48
CA PRO A 102 10.29 6.45 -20.75
C PRO A 102 8.94 5.70 -20.79
N PRO A 103 8.30 5.56 -21.97
CA PRO A 103 6.94 5.03 -22.08
C PRO A 103 6.72 3.69 -21.37
N LEU A 104 7.72 2.80 -21.44
CA LEU A 104 7.68 1.50 -20.78
C LEU A 104 7.59 1.63 -19.24
N PHE A 105 8.46 2.44 -18.63
CA PHE A 105 8.47 2.63 -17.17
C PHE A 105 7.22 3.37 -16.69
N SER A 106 6.76 4.36 -17.46
CA SER A 106 5.50 5.06 -17.20
C SER A 106 4.32 4.08 -17.16
N ALA A 107 4.20 3.21 -18.17
CA ALA A 107 3.16 2.19 -18.23
C ALA A 107 3.25 1.18 -17.07
N MET A 108 4.46 0.73 -16.71
CA MET A 108 4.66 -0.17 -15.56
C MET A 108 4.22 0.47 -14.25
N LEU A 109 4.62 1.72 -13.99
CA LEU A 109 4.24 2.45 -12.78
C LEU A 109 2.74 2.74 -12.74
N PHE A 110 2.11 3.03 -13.89
CA PHE A 110 0.68 3.20 -14.00
C PHE A 110 -0.09 1.93 -13.62
N ILE A 111 0.33 0.78 -14.13
CA ILE A 111 -0.26 -0.53 -13.80
C ILE A 111 -0.07 -0.83 -12.30
N ILE A 112 1.13 -0.61 -11.76
CA ILE A 112 1.42 -0.79 -10.33
C ILE A 112 0.53 0.13 -9.48
N GLY A 113 0.32 1.38 -9.91
CA GLY A 113 -0.57 2.32 -9.23
C GLY A 113 -2.00 1.78 -9.12
N TRP A 114 -2.54 1.24 -10.21
CA TRP A 114 -3.85 0.60 -10.21
C TRP A 114 -3.91 -0.65 -9.33
N VAL A 115 -2.86 -1.47 -9.32
CA VAL A 115 -2.78 -2.65 -8.45
C VAL A 115 -2.80 -2.23 -6.97
N LEU A 116 -2.01 -1.23 -6.57
CA LEU A 116 -1.97 -0.73 -5.20
C LEU A 116 -3.30 -0.08 -4.79
N LEU A 117 -3.90 0.73 -5.68
CA LEU A 117 -5.18 1.37 -5.44
C LEU A 117 -6.30 0.34 -5.29
N GLY A 118 -6.39 -0.61 -6.23
CA GLY A 118 -7.39 -1.67 -6.23
C GLY A 118 -7.26 -2.59 -5.02
N LEU A 119 -6.05 -3.06 -4.72
CA LEU A 119 -5.75 -3.87 -3.55
C LEU A 119 -6.11 -3.13 -2.25
N GLY A 120 -5.66 -1.87 -2.13
CA GLY A 120 -5.90 -1.04 -0.96
C GLY A 120 -7.38 -0.82 -0.69
N VAL A 121 -8.13 -0.35 -1.70
CA VAL A 121 -9.57 -0.08 -1.57
C VAL A 121 -10.36 -1.36 -1.32
N TYR A 122 -10.09 -2.43 -2.07
CA TYR A 122 -10.79 -3.70 -1.88
C TYR A 122 -10.58 -4.26 -0.46
N ARG A 123 -9.33 -4.26 0.02
CA ARG A 123 -9.00 -4.77 1.36
C ARG A 123 -9.54 -3.86 2.46
N LEU A 124 -9.51 -2.54 2.29
CA LEU A 124 -10.11 -1.59 3.24
C LEU A 124 -11.58 -1.90 3.46
N LEU A 125 -12.36 -2.00 2.37
CA LEU A 125 -13.80 -2.29 2.43
C LEU A 125 -14.06 -3.68 3.03
N SER A 126 -13.29 -4.69 2.62
CA SER A 126 -13.42 -6.05 3.14
C SER A 126 -13.13 -6.13 4.65
N VAL A 127 -12.04 -5.51 5.11
CA VAL A 127 -11.62 -5.53 6.52
C VAL A 127 -12.60 -4.75 7.39
N SER A 128 -13.04 -3.57 6.96
CA SER A 128 -14.03 -2.78 7.73
C SER A 128 -15.35 -3.53 7.88
N ARG A 129 -15.86 -4.16 6.80
CA ARG A 129 -17.08 -4.98 6.88
C ARG A 129 -16.95 -6.18 7.82
N ARG A 130 -15.76 -6.80 7.90
CA ARG A 130 -15.52 -8.00 8.73
C ARG A 130 -15.20 -7.68 10.19
N THR A 131 -14.53 -6.57 10.45
CA THR A 131 -14.06 -6.18 11.80
C THR A 131 -14.99 -5.19 12.49
N GLY A 132 -15.84 -4.48 11.73
CA GLY A 132 -16.63 -3.35 12.23
C GLY A 132 -15.80 -2.11 12.57
N LEU A 133 -14.50 -2.11 12.23
CA LEU A 133 -13.63 -0.96 12.47
C LEU A 133 -13.95 0.17 11.47
N PRO A 134 -13.91 1.44 11.93
CA PRO A 134 -14.11 2.58 11.05
C PRO A 134 -13.00 2.65 10.01
N LEU A 135 -13.38 3.00 8.78
CA LEU A 135 -12.44 3.21 7.67
C LEU A 135 -11.60 4.47 7.89
N ALA A 136 -12.16 5.51 8.51
CA ALA A 136 -11.43 6.71 8.90
C ALA A 136 -10.87 6.50 10.31
N ILE A 137 -9.55 6.62 10.44
CA ILE A 137 -8.79 6.45 11.69
C ILE A 137 -8.06 7.75 11.97
#